data_AF-A0A956W8D7-F1
#
_entry.id   AF-A0A956W8D7-F1
#
_cell.length_a   1.000
_cell.length_b   1.000
_cell.length_c   1.000
_cell.angle_alpha   90.00
_cell.angle_beta   90.00
_cell.angle_gamma   90.00
#
_symmetry.space_group_name_H-M   'P 1'
#
loop_
_entity.id
_entity.type
_entity.pdbx_description
1 polymer ?
#
loop_
_entity_poly.entity_id
_entity_poly.type
_entity_poly.pdbx_seq_one_letter_code
_entity_poly.pdbx_strand_id
1 'polypeptide(L)'
;MAAIPIYPARRRLPDQWQWLAPLGSRWTYTRVLYLLLSFPLGIAYFVALVTLGALGGALIWTWFGLAILIVLVLGARWAGDLEALLHRHLVGVEMRRPPTWYERDVPIREQAKQILLDPSTWTT
;
A
#
# COMPACT_ATOMS: atom_id res chain seq x y z
N MET A 1 25.72 12.96 0.59
CA MET A 1 24.67 11.93 0.80
C MET A 1 24.57 11.65 2.29
N ALA A 2 23.51 12.15 2.94
CA ALA A 2 23.30 11.96 4.38
C ALA A 2 22.67 10.58 4.62
N ALA A 3 23.32 9.75 5.42
CA ALA A 3 22.80 8.45 5.83
C ALA A 3 21.50 8.66 6.63
N ILE A 4 20.40 8.11 6.14
CA ILE A 4 19.13 8.05 6.87
C ILE A 4 19.37 7.14 8.09
N PRO A 5 19.27 7.63 9.34
CA PRO A 5 19.51 6.79 10.51
C PRO A 5 18.30 5.89 10.75
N ILE A 6 18.30 4.69 10.16
CA ILE A 6 17.18 3.72 10.28
C ILE A 6 17.18 3.01 11.66
N TYR A 7 18.21 3.19 12.48
CA TYR A 7 18.25 2.68 13.85
C TYR A 7 18.72 3.77 14.83
N PRO A 8 18.03 3.97 15.97
CA PRO A 8 18.66 4.67 17.08
C PRO A 8 19.92 3.88 17.46
N ALA A 9 21.04 4.59 17.63
CA ALA A 9 22.31 4.03 18.07
C ALA A 9 22.07 3.01 19.18
N ARG A 10 22.45 1.74 18.95
CA ARG A 10 22.28 0.62 19.87
C ARG A 10 22.88 1.01 21.22
N ARG A 11 22.05 1.48 22.16
CA ARG A 11 22.48 1.63 23.56
C ARG A 11 22.90 0.24 24.00
N ARG A 12 24.15 0.09 24.46
CA ARG A 12 24.66 -1.13 25.08
C ARG A 12 23.94 -1.34 26.42
N LEU A 13 22.69 -1.79 26.37
CA LEU A 13 21.96 -2.25 27.54
C LEU A 13 22.40 -3.69 27.86
N PRO A 14 22.43 -4.09 29.15
CA PRO A 14 22.77 -5.45 29.54
C PRO A 14 21.88 -6.49 28.82
N ASP A 15 22.50 -7.55 28.31
CA ASP A 15 21.93 -8.54 27.38
C ASP A 15 20.56 -9.10 27.80
N GLN A 16 20.40 -9.33 29.10
CA GLN A 16 19.22 -9.90 29.72
C GLN A 16 17.94 -9.05 29.68
N TRP A 17 18.01 -7.75 29.37
CA TRP A 17 16.82 -6.87 29.31
C TRP A 17 16.55 -6.29 27.91
N GLN A 18 17.31 -6.71 26.89
CA GLN A 18 17.19 -6.18 25.52
C GLN A 18 15.82 -6.52 24.88
N TRP A 19 15.22 -7.64 25.26
CA TRP A 19 13.93 -8.11 24.73
C TRP A 19 12.74 -7.19 25.08
N LEU A 20 12.84 -6.44 26.18
CA LEU A 20 11.79 -5.50 26.63
C LEU A 20 12.03 -4.06 26.14
N ALA A 21 13.22 -3.76 25.61
CA ALA A 21 13.57 -2.44 25.08
C ALA A 21 12.59 -1.86 24.05
N PRO A 22 11.91 -2.67 23.19
CA PRO A 22 10.91 -2.15 22.26
C PRO A 22 9.64 -1.63 22.94
N LEU A 23 9.27 -2.13 24.12
CA LEU A 23 7.98 -1.82 24.76
C LEU A 23 7.88 -0.37 25.24
N GLY A 24 8.99 0.28 25.57
CA GLY A 24 9.00 1.69 26.01
C GLY A 24 9.07 2.71 24.87
N SER A 25 9.19 2.26 23.61
CA SER A 25 9.41 3.14 22.47
C SER A 25 8.10 3.64 21.88
N ARG A 26 7.95 4.97 21.75
CA ARG A 26 6.79 5.59 21.06
C ARG A 26 6.58 5.06 19.64
N TRP A 27 7.68 4.74 18.94
CA TRP A 27 7.66 4.17 17.60
C TRP A 27 7.01 2.79 17.51
N THR A 28 7.13 1.98 18.57
CA THR A 28 6.53 0.65 18.66
C THR A 28 5.01 0.77 18.70
N TYR A 29 4.49 1.70 19.52
CA TYR A 29 3.05 1.92 19.64
C TYR A 29 2.42 2.44 18.35
N THR A 30 3.10 3.32 17.61
CA THR A 30 2.55 3.83 16.34
C THR A 30 2.47 2.73 15.28
N ARG A 31 3.41 1.78 15.26
CA ARG A 31 3.38 0.59 14.38
C ARG A 31 2.28 -0.40 14.78
N VAL A 32 2.08 -0.62 16.08
CA VAL A 32 0.97 -1.45 16.58
C VAL A 32 -0.38 -0.83 16.24
N LEU A 33 -0.52 0.49 16.38
CA LEU A 33 -1.72 1.22 15.99
C LEU A 33 -1.98 1.10 14.48
N TYR A 34 -0.94 1.22 13.65
CA TYR A 34 -1.04 0.97 12.21
C TYR A 34 -1.60 -0.44 11.94
N LEU A 35 -1.03 -1.48 12.54
CA LEU A 35 -1.52 -2.85 12.36
C LEU A 35 -2.98 -3.02 12.82
N LEU A 36 -3.34 -2.41 13.95
CA LEU A 36 -4.70 -2.47 14.48
C LEU A 36 -5.72 -1.79 13.55
N LEU A 37 -5.34 -0.71 12.87
CA LEU A 37 -6.16 -0.03 11.87
C LEU A 37 -6.17 -0.77 10.52
N SER A 38 -5.04 -1.35 10.12
CA SER A 38 -4.92 -2.12 8.88
C SER A 38 -5.79 -3.38 8.89
N PHE A 39 -6.04 -3.97 10.06
CA PHE A 39 -6.90 -5.15 10.18
C PHE A 39 -8.35 -4.91 9.73
N PRO A 40 -9.12 -3.97 10.33
CA PRO A 40 -10.49 -3.69 9.88
C PRO A 40 -10.54 -3.11 8.46
N LEU A 41 -9.53 -2.34 8.05
CA LEU A 41 -9.43 -1.84 6.67
C LEU A 41 -9.24 -2.99 5.67
N GLY A 42 -8.35 -3.93 5.98
CA GLY A 42 -8.13 -5.12 5.16
C GLY A 42 -9.40 -5.94 4.99
N ILE A 43 -10.18 -6.11 6.06
CA ILE A 43 -11.49 -6.78 5.99
C ILE A 43 -12.44 -6.01 5.07
N ALA A 44 -12.53 -4.68 5.22
CA ALA A 44 -13.40 -3.86 4.38
C ALA A 44 -13.02 -3.95 2.89
N TYR A 45 -11.71 -3.91 2.57
CA TYR A 45 -11.21 -4.05 1.21
C TYR A 45 -11.51 -5.43 0.63
N PHE A 46 -11.29 -6.49 1.42
CA PHE A 46 -11.57 -7.86 1.00
C PHE A 46 -13.06 -8.06 0.72
N VAL A 47 -13.94 -7.64 1.64
CA VAL A 47 -15.39 -7.74 1.46
C VAL A 47 -15.83 -6.97 0.22
N ALA A 48 -15.41 -5.71 0.07
CA ALA A 48 -15.75 -4.91 -1.10
C ALA A 48 -15.27 -5.57 -2.41
N LEU A 49 -14.04 -6.09 -2.44
CA LEU A 49 -13.46 -6.74 -3.60
C LEU A 49 -14.22 -8.01 -3.99
N VAL A 50 -14.52 -8.87 -3.02
CA VAL A 50 -15.25 -10.11 -3.27
C VAL A 50 -16.70 -9.81 -3.66
N THR A 51 -17.39 -8.91 -2.95
CA THR A 51 -18.79 -8.59 -3.22
C THR A 51 -18.96 -7.88 -4.56
N LEU A 52 -18.20 -6.82 -4.84
CA LEU A 52 -18.30 -6.09 -6.11
C LEU A 52 -17.74 -6.92 -7.27
N GLY A 53 -16.70 -7.72 -7.04
CA GLY A 53 -16.13 -8.62 -8.05
C GLY A 53 -17.11 -9.72 -8.45
N ALA A 54 -17.72 -10.39 -7.47
CA ALA A 54 -18.72 -11.41 -7.72
C ALA A 54 -19.99 -10.83 -8.35
N LEU A 55 -20.50 -9.71 -7.83
CA LEU A 55 -21.69 -9.05 -8.35
C LEU A 55 -21.44 -8.49 -9.77
N GLY A 56 -20.34 -7.78 -9.97
CA GLY A 56 -19.96 -7.21 -11.26
C GLY A 56 -19.67 -8.30 -12.30
N GLY A 57 -19.02 -9.39 -11.90
CA GLY A 57 -18.78 -10.55 -12.75
C GLY A 57 -20.07 -11.30 -13.12
N ALA A 58 -20.99 -11.50 -12.17
CA ALA A 58 -22.28 -12.12 -12.45
C ALA A 58 -23.15 -11.27 -13.38
N LEU A 59 -23.06 -9.94 -13.28
CA LEU A 59 -23.79 -8.98 -14.12
C LEU A 59 -23.01 -8.51 -15.35
N ILE A 60 -21.88 -9.16 -15.71
CA ILE A 60 -20.95 -8.67 -16.75
C ILE A 60 -21.62 -8.39 -18.10
N TRP A 61 -22.65 -9.18 -18.44
CA TRP A 61 -23.40 -9.02 -19.69
C TRP A 61 -24.32 -7.80 -19.70
N THR A 62 -24.56 -7.21 -18.54
CA THR A 62 -25.40 -6.03 -18.37
C THR A 62 -24.51 -4.80 -18.22
N TRP A 63 -24.99 -3.63 -18.67
CA TRP A 63 -24.33 -2.34 -18.41
C TRP A 63 -24.02 -2.09 -16.92
N PHE A 64 -24.85 -2.61 -16.02
CA PHE A 64 -24.62 -2.54 -14.58
C PHE A 64 -23.37 -3.31 -14.11
N GLY A 65 -23.06 -4.47 -14.70
CA GLY A 65 -21.86 -5.23 -14.33
C GLY A 65 -20.59 -4.45 -14.67
N LEU A 66 -20.55 -3.87 -15.86
CA LEU A 66 -19.42 -3.02 -16.27
C LEU A 66 -19.26 -1.80 -15.34
N ALA A 67 -20.36 -1.12 -15.00
CA ALA A 67 -20.31 0.01 -14.06
C ALA A 67 -19.79 -0.41 -12.68
N ILE A 68 -20.24 -1.56 -12.14
CA ILE A 68 -19.79 -2.09 -10.85
C ILE A 68 -18.29 -2.43 -10.88
N LEU A 69 -17.80 -3.02 -11.97
CA LEU A 69 -16.37 -3.35 -12.09
C LEU A 69 -15.50 -2.10 -12.22
N ILE A 70 -15.97 -1.05 -12.91
CA ILE A 70 -15.27 0.24 -12.94
C ILE A 70 -15.18 0.82 -11.52
N VAL A 71 -16.29 0.80 -10.77
CA VAL A 71 -16.31 1.24 -9.37
C VAL A 71 -15.36 0.42 -8.51
N LEU A 72 -15.29 -0.89 -8.71
CA LEU A 72 -14.35 -1.78 -8.02
C LEU A 72 -12.90 -1.36 -8.28
N VAL A 73 -12.52 -1.14 -9.55
CA VAL A 73 -11.15 -0.74 -9.91
C VAL A 73 -10.78 0.61 -9.32
N LEU A 74 -11.69 1.59 -9.40
CA LEU A 74 -11.48 2.90 -8.79
C LEU A 74 -11.36 2.80 -7.26
N GLY A 75 -12.25 2.02 -6.63
CA GLY A 75 -12.22 1.75 -5.19
C GLY A 75 -10.92 1.08 -4.74
N ALA A 76 -10.43 0.09 -5.50
CA ALA A 76 -9.16 -0.57 -5.21
C ALA A 76 -7.97 0.39 -5.28
N ARG A 77 -7.97 1.33 -6.22
CA ARG A 77 -6.96 2.40 -6.26
C ARG A 77 -7.02 3.30 -5.04
N TRP A 78 -8.22 3.76 -4.68
CA TRP A 78 -8.42 4.59 -3.50
C TRP A 78 -7.99 3.88 -2.20
N ALA A 79 -8.25 2.57 -2.09
CA ALA A 79 -7.80 1.75 -0.97
C ALA A 79 -6.26 1.74 -0.84
N GLY A 80 -5.54 1.60 -1.96
CA GLY A 80 -4.08 1.69 -1.98
C GLY A 80 -3.53 3.08 -1.63
N ASP A 81 -4.27 4.14 -1.99
CA ASP A 81 -4.00 5.53 -1.57
C ASP A 81 -4.15 5.73 -0.07
N LEU A 82 -5.24 5.20 0.51
CA LEU A 82 -5.46 5.25 1.95
C LEU A 82 -4.36 4.49 2.71
N GLU A 83 -3.96 3.31 2.24
CA GLU A 83 -2.90 2.53 2.87
C GLU A 83 -1.54 3.25 2.83
N ALA A 84 -1.22 3.89 1.70
CA ALA A 84 -0.01 4.70 1.59
C ALA A 84 -0.04 5.95 2.48
N LEU A 85 -1.21 6.60 2.64
CA LEU A 85 -1.38 7.73 3.55
C LEU A 85 -1.19 7.30 5.00
N LEU A 86 -1.80 6.18 5.40
CA LEU A 86 -1.65 5.62 6.74
C LEU A 86 -0.19 5.27 7.04
N HIS A 87 0.49 4.60 6.10
CA HIS A 87 1.90 4.24 6.27
C HIS A 87 2.79 5.49 6.42
N ARG A 88 2.53 6.53 5.61
CA ARG A 88 3.23 7.82 5.70
C ARG A 88 3.00 8.51 7.04
N HIS A 89 1.76 8.56 7.52
CA HIS A 89 1.41 9.30 8.74
C HIS A 89 1.80 8.58 10.03
N LEU A 90 1.68 7.25 10.08
CA LEU A 90 1.93 6.45 11.28
C LEU A 90 3.36 5.90 11.36
N VAL A 91 3.94 5.49 10.24
CA VAL A 91 5.24 4.80 10.22
C VAL A 91 6.37 5.73 9.79
N GLY A 92 6.06 6.81 9.06
CA GLY A 92 7.05 7.82 8.62
C GLY A 92 8.07 7.28 7.64
N VAL A 93 7.84 6.10 7.08
CA VAL A 93 8.65 5.53 6.00
C VAL A 93 7.92 5.79 4.70
N GLU A 94 8.46 6.73 3.92
CA GLU A 94 8.10 6.91 2.52
C GLU A 94 8.48 5.62 1.78
N MET A 95 7.50 4.74 1.54
CA MET A 95 7.68 3.72 0.51
C MET A 95 7.82 4.46 -0.82
N ARG A 96 8.84 4.13 -1.61
CA ARG A 96 8.96 4.59 -3.00
C ARG A 96 7.76 4.01 -3.75
N ARG A 97 6.65 4.75 -3.77
CA ARG A 97 5.52 4.44 -4.63
C ARG A 97 6.07 4.40 -6.06
N PRO A 98 5.88 3.30 -6.80
CA PRO A 98 6.05 3.37 -8.24
C PRO A 98 5.14 4.53 -8.71
N PRO A 99 5.65 5.44 -9.55
CA PRO A 99 4.97 6.68 -9.90
C PRO A 99 3.54 6.37 -10.36
N THR A 100 2.57 6.82 -9.56
CA THR A 100 1.13 6.61 -9.85
C THR A 100 0.68 7.50 -11.01
N TRP A 101 1.43 8.57 -11.25
CA TRP A 101 1.43 9.37 -12.47
C TRP A 101 2.26 8.65 -13.53
N TYR A 102 1.65 7.72 -14.24
CA TYR A 102 2.02 7.71 -15.64
C TYR A 102 1.59 9.07 -16.19
N GLU A 103 2.51 9.84 -16.77
CA GLU A 103 2.31 11.24 -17.12
C GLU A 103 0.89 11.48 -17.64
N ARG A 104 0.18 12.45 -17.04
CA ARG A 104 -1.19 12.84 -17.41
C ARG A 104 -1.33 13.16 -18.91
N ASP A 105 -0.21 13.26 -19.61
CA ASP A 105 -0.04 13.68 -21.00
C ASP A 105 0.43 12.56 -21.94
N VAL A 106 0.60 11.31 -21.48
CA VAL A 106 1.09 10.19 -22.31
C VAL A 106 -0.04 9.26 -22.74
N PRO A 107 -0.22 9.01 -24.05
CA PRO A 107 -1.29 8.15 -24.56
C PRO A 107 -1.15 6.68 -24.08
N ILE A 108 -2.28 6.02 -23.83
CA ILE A 108 -2.40 4.65 -23.29
C ILE A 108 -1.52 3.61 -24.02
N ARG A 109 -1.26 3.81 -25.32
CA ARG A 109 -0.39 2.94 -26.11
C ARG A 109 1.10 3.05 -25.75
N GLU A 110 1.56 4.27 -25.48
CA GLU A 110 2.95 4.54 -25.06
C GLU A 110 3.11 4.09 -23.61
N GLN A 111 2.01 4.18 -22.87
CA GLN A 111 1.90 3.69 -21.51
C GLN A 111 2.16 2.18 -21.38
N ALA A 112 1.46 1.40 -22.20
CA ALA A 112 1.68 -0.04 -22.28
C ALA A 112 3.12 -0.39 -22.74
N LYS A 113 3.68 0.40 -23.66
CA LYS A 113 5.03 0.19 -24.17
C LYS A 113 6.10 0.42 -23.12
N GLN A 114 6.08 1.52 -22.35
CA GLN A 114 7.15 1.68 -21.34
C GLN A 114 7.00 0.65 -20.22
N ILE A 115 5.79 0.24 -19.82
CA ILE A 115 5.64 -0.82 -18.80
C ILE A 115 6.25 -2.15 -19.29
N LEU A 116 6.00 -2.53 -20.54
CA LEU A 116 6.50 -3.79 -21.09
C LEU A 116 8.00 -3.75 -21.40
N LEU A 117 8.51 -2.58 -21.82
CA LEU A 117 9.90 -2.39 -22.22
C LEU A 117 10.81 -1.93 -21.07
N ASP A 118 10.26 -1.59 -19.90
CA ASP A 118 11.07 -1.19 -18.74
C ASP A 118 11.92 -2.39 -18.26
N PRO A 119 13.25 -2.34 -18.42
CA PRO A 119 14.13 -3.43 -18.03
C PRO A 119 14.08 -3.69 -16.52
N SER A 120 13.77 -2.66 -15.71
CA SER A 120 13.65 -2.81 -14.27
C SER A 120 12.49 -3.72 -13.84
N THR A 121 11.55 -4.01 -14.75
CA THR A 121 10.45 -4.96 -14.52
C THR A 121 10.90 -6.41 -14.63
N TRP A 122 11.89 -6.71 -15.48
CA TRP A 122 12.22 -8.09 -15.86
C TRP A 122 13.60 -8.56 -15.38
N THR A 123 14.49 -7.65 -15.02
CA THR A 123 15.78 -7.98 -14.42
C THR A 123 15.76 -7.66 -12.93
N THR A 124 15.58 -8.72 -12.13
CA THR A 124 15.96 -8.78 -10.72
C THR A 124 17.46 -9.08 -10.61
#